data_AF-A0A1C9CAZ6-F1
#
_entry.id   AF-A0A1C9CAZ6-F1
#
_cell.length_a   1.000
_cell.length_b   1.000
_cell.length_c   1.000
_cell.angle_alpha   90.00
_cell.angle_beta   90.00
_cell.angle_gamma   90.00
#
_symmetry.space_group_name_H-M   'P 1'
#
loop_
_entity.id
_entity.type
_entity.pdbx_description
1 polymer ?
#
loop_
_entity_poly.entity_id
_entity_poly.type
_entity_poly.pdbx_seq_one_letter_code
_entity_poly.pdbx_strand_id
1 'polypeptide(L)'
;MILRLNKTILKDILRGPLVIKNLDKNHCIITISQSNFIQLIYFESISDISHKSCIIYFYAKSANIICHLLGSHQYLSSAISLRHSLYLGKELHKAEIALILGQKYIQD
;
A
#
# COMPACT_ATOMS: atom_id res chain seq x y z
N MET A 1 4.44 7.60 10.93
CA MET A 1 5.90 7.38 10.79
C MET A 1 6.14 6.78 9.42
N ILE A 2 6.81 7.49 8.51
CA ILE A 2 7.11 7.01 7.15
C ILE A 2 8.48 6.33 7.20
N LEU A 3 8.52 5.00 7.06
CA LEU A 3 9.78 4.25 6.95
C LEU A 3 10.14 4.09 5.47
N ARG A 4 11.25 4.69 5.04
CA ARG A 4 11.89 4.38 3.76
C ARG A 4 12.88 3.26 3.98
N LEU A 5 12.60 2.06 3.48
CA LEU A 5 13.50 0.91 3.61
C LEU A 5 14.41 0.77 2.38
N ASN A 6 15.68 0.44 2.65
CA ASN A 6 16.74 0.28 1.67
C ASN A 6 16.77 -1.18 1.15
N LYS A 7 17.21 -1.38 -0.11
CA LYS A 7 17.10 -2.64 -0.90
C LYS A 7 17.52 -3.94 -0.19
N THR A 8 18.41 -3.88 0.79
CA THR A 8 18.92 -5.07 1.48
C THR A 8 17.88 -5.71 2.40
N ILE A 9 17.03 -4.91 3.05
CA ILE A 9 16.01 -5.40 4.01
C ILE A 9 14.82 -6.06 3.29
N LEU A 10 14.59 -5.69 2.02
CA LEU A 10 13.53 -6.25 1.18
C LEU A 10 13.71 -7.73 0.85
N LYS A 11 14.94 -8.24 0.83
CA LYS A 11 15.21 -9.67 0.59
C LYS A 11 14.86 -10.55 1.80
N ASP A 12 14.95 -9.99 3.00
CA ASP A 12 14.84 -10.78 4.24
C ASP A 12 13.41 -10.81 4.80
N ILE A 13 12.59 -9.78 4.54
CA ILE A 13 11.16 -9.76 4.92
C ILE A 13 10.30 -10.55 3.93
N LEU A 14 10.76 -10.71 2.69
CA LEU A 14 10.06 -11.43 1.62
C LEU A 14 10.79 -12.75 1.30
N ARG A 15 10.64 -13.77 2.16
CA ARG A 15 11.05 -15.16 1.86
C ARG A 15 10.12 -15.79 0.81
N GLY A 16 10.13 -15.23 -0.39
CA GLY A 16 9.42 -15.70 -1.55
C GLY A 16 9.46 -14.63 -2.64
N PRO A 17 9.94 -14.92 -3.85
CA PRO A 17 9.95 -13.93 -4.90
C PRO A 17 8.51 -13.78 -5.39
N LEU A 18 7.82 -12.71 -4.95
CA LEU A 18 6.67 -12.19 -5.68
C LEU A 18 7.21 -11.57 -6.97
N VAL A 19 7.55 -12.43 -7.94
CA VAL A 19 7.74 -12.03 -9.33
C VAL A 19 6.36 -11.73 -9.89
N ILE A 20 5.84 -10.55 -9.58
CA ILE A 20 4.61 -10.09 -10.22
C ILE A 20 5.01 -9.54 -11.60
N LYS A 21 5.05 -10.44 -12.59
CA LYS A 21 5.16 -10.06 -14.01
C LYS A 21 3.87 -9.31 -14.40
N ASN A 22 4.02 -8.13 -15.02
CA ASN A 22 2.95 -7.21 -15.44
C ASN A 22 2.21 -6.50 -14.30
N LEU A 23 2.94 -5.81 -13.42
CA LEU A 23 2.33 -4.79 -12.57
C LEU A 23 2.12 -3.50 -13.37
N ASP A 24 0.91 -2.95 -13.33
CA ASP A 24 0.66 -1.56 -13.74
C ASP A 24 1.64 -0.61 -13.05
N LYS A 25 1.89 0.57 -13.64
CA LYS A 25 2.93 1.53 -13.18
C LYS A 25 2.89 1.81 -11.67
N ASN A 26 1.70 1.77 -11.06
CA ASN A 26 1.48 1.99 -9.63
C ASN A 26 0.62 0.86 -9.06
N HIS A 27 1.03 0.24 -7.96
CA HIS A 27 0.29 -0.85 -7.34
C HIS A 27 0.18 -0.67 -5.84
N CYS A 28 -0.95 -1.08 -5.27
CA CYS A 28 -1.22 -0.96 -3.85
C CYS A 28 -1.67 -2.30 -3.26
N ILE A 29 -1.08 -2.68 -2.14
CA ILE A 29 -1.49 -3.82 -1.33
C ILE A 29 -1.99 -3.29 0.01
N ILE A 30 -3.20 -3.69 0.39
CA ILE A 30 -3.81 -3.41 1.69
C ILE A 30 -3.81 -4.70 2.50
N THR A 31 -3.41 -4.61 3.76
CA THR A 31 -3.45 -5.72 4.72
C THR A 31 -3.93 -5.23 6.07
N ILE A 32 -4.37 -6.17 6.92
CA ILE A 32 -4.63 -5.92 8.33
C ILE A 32 -3.51 -6.59 9.14
N SER A 33 -2.86 -5.84 10.01
CA SER A 33 -1.82 -6.36 10.91
C SER A 33 -2.43 -7.09 12.12
N GLN A 34 -1.61 -7.89 12.81
CA GLN A 34 -2.01 -8.58 14.05
C GLN A 34 -2.45 -7.62 15.17
N SER A 35 -2.03 -6.36 15.11
CA SER A 35 -2.39 -5.32 16.09
C SER A 35 -3.62 -4.50 15.67
N ASN A 36 -4.42 -5.01 14.72
CA ASN A 36 -5.62 -4.35 14.18
C ASN A 36 -5.32 -2.97 13.55
N PHE A 37 -4.22 -2.84 12.83
CA PHE A 37 -3.94 -1.69 11.97
C PHE A 37 -4.16 -2.05 10.51
N ILE A 38 -4.75 -1.12 9.76
CA ILE A 38 -4.73 -1.15 8.31
C ILE A 38 -3.33 -0.74 7.86
N GLN A 39 -2.74 -1.54 7.00
CA GLN A 39 -1.47 -1.29 6.34
C GLN A 39 -1.73 -1.14 4.84
N LEU A 40 -1.25 -0.05 4.25
CA LEU A 40 -1.22 0.14 2.80
C LEU A 40 0.24 0.21 2.35
N ILE A 41 0.58 -0.63 1.37
CA ILE A 41 1.89 -0.72 0.75
C ILE A 41 1.76 -0.26 -0.68
N TYR A 42 2.44 0.83 -1.02
CA TYR A 42 2.50 1.35 -2.37
C TYR A 42 3.81 0.91 -3.04
N PHE A 43 3.70 0.43 -4.28
CA PHE A 43 4.81 0.08 -5.15
C PHE A 43 4.75 0.92 -6.41
N GLU A 44 5.86 1.58 -6.72
CA GLU A 44 6.11 2.15 -8.05
C GLU A 44 6.84 1.11 -8.90
N SER A 45 6.20 0.68 -9.99
CA SER A 45 6.83 -0.20 -10.97
C SER A 45 7.78 0.62 -11.82
N ILE A 46 9.06 0.26 -11.76
CA ILE A 46 10.11 0.93 -12.53
C ILE A 46 10.42 0.07 -13.74
N SER A 47 10.14 0.60 -14.93
CA SER A 47 10.51 -0.03 -16.21
C SER A 47 12.01 0.06 -16.50
N ASP A 48 12.75 0.97 -15.87
CA ASP A 48 14.18 1.20 -16.11
C ASP A 48 15.09 0.80 -14.93
N ILE A 49 16.06 -0.06 -15.22
CA ILE A 49 17.02 -0.69 -14.29
C ILE A 49 17.87 0.34 -13.51
N SER A 50 17.91 1.61 -13.94
CA SER A 50 18.69 2.71 -13.35
C SER A 50 18.03 3.40 -12.14
N HIS A 51 16.73 3.25 -11.91
CA HIS A 51 16.03 3.96 -10.84
C HIS A 51 15.68 3.06 -9.64
N LYS A 52 15.82 3.61 -8.43
CA LYS A 52 15.55 2.90 -7.16
C LYS A 52 14.04 2.71 -6.99
N SER A 53 13.59 1.47 -6.89
CA SER A 53 12.21 1.09 -6.55
C SER A 53 11.77 1.81 -5.27
N CYS A 54 10.72 2.61 -5.34
CA CYS A 54 10.16 3.28 -4.17
C CYS A 54 9.03 2.41 -3.59
N ILE A 55 9.15 2.07 -2.31
CA ILE A 55 8.10 1.41 -1.54
C ILE A 55 7.74 2.32 -0.39
N ILE A 56 6.46 2.64 -0.29
CA ILE A 56 5.92 3.52 0.75
C ILE A 56 4.92 2.73 1.57
N TYR A 57 5.08 2.81 2.88
CA TYR A 57 4.19 2.14 3.83
C TYR A 57 3.38 3.18 4.60
N PHE A 58 2.07 2.96 4.63
CA PHE A 58 1.13 3.68 5.48
C PHE A 58 0.52 2.71 6.48
N TYR A 59 0.39 3.16 7.74
CA TYR A 59 -0.19 2.38 8.82
C TYR A 59 -1.11 3.27 9.63
N ALA A 60 -2.35 2.84 9.83
CA ALA A 60 -3.28 3.51 10.73
C ALA A 60 -4.38 2.57 11.21
N LYS A 61 -5.10 2.96 12.27
CA LYS A 61 -6.29 2.23 12.74
C LYS A 61 -7.57 2.60 11.98
N SER A 62 -7.52 3.60 11.11
CA SER A 62 -8.68 4.07 10.35
C SER A 62 -8.31 4.32 8.89
N ALA A 63 -9.25 3.99 8.00
CA ALA A 63 -9.14 4.23 6.57
C ALA A 63 -8.99 5.73 6.28
N ASN A 64 -9.73 6.58 7.00
CA ASN A 64 -9.68 8.03 6.84
C ASN A 64 -8.26 8.59 7.07
N ILE A 65 -7.54 8.07 8.07
CA ILE A 65 -6.16 8.50 8.34
C ILE A 65 -5.25 8.12 7.17
N ILE A 66 -5.41 6.93 6.60
CA ILE A 66 -4.62 6.51 5.42
C ILE A 66 -4.94 7.41 4.21
N CYS A 67 -6.21 7.70 3.96
CA CYS A 67 -6.63 8.62 2.90
C CYS A 67 -6.01 10.01 3.07
N HIS A 68 -6.01 10.55 4.29
CA HIS A 68 -5.40 11.83 4.60
C HIS A 68 -3.87 11.81 4.36
N LEU A 69 -3.18 10.74 4.77
CA LEU A 69 -1.75 10.57 4.52
C LEU A 69 -1.42 10.45 3.03
N LEU A 70 -2.23 9.72 2.27
CA LEU A 70 -2.10 9.60 0.80
C LEU A 70 -2.27 10.96 0.12
N GLY A 71 -3.32 11.71 0.50
CA GLY A 71 -3.60 13.04 -0.05
C GLY A 71 -2.54 14.08 0.30
N SER A 72 -1.92 13.95 1.48
CA SER A 72 -0.86 14.86 1.93
C SER A 72 0.51 14.52 1.34
N HIS A 73 0.69 13.32 0.78
CA HIS A 73 1.95 12.91 0.18
C HIS A 73 2.03 13.42 -1.27
N GLN A 74 2.68 14.58 -1.46
CA GLN A 74 2.74 15.34 -2.73
C GLN A 74 2.92 14.43 -3.97
N TYR A 75 3.93 13.56 -3.97
CA TYR A 75 4.19 12.66 -5.10
C TYR A 75 3.03 11.68 -5.38
N LEU A 76 2.42 11.09 -4.35
CA LEU A 76 1.37 10.08 -4.52
C LEU A 76 0.04 10.74 -4.91
N SER A 77 -0.25 11.90 -4.31
CA SER A 77 -1.45 12.67 -4.63
C SER A 77 -1.55 13.02 -6.13
N SER A 78 -0.41 13.22 -6.80
CA SER A 78 -0.34 13.43 -8.25
C SER A 78 -0.21 12.15 -9.08
N ALA A 79 0.35 11.07 -8.51
CA ALA A 79 0.63 9.84 -9.24
C ALA A 79 -0.57 8.89 -9.32
N ILE A 80 -1.49 8.95 -8.36
CA ILE A 80 -2.66 8.06 -8.29
C ILE A 80 -3.80 8.67 -9.12
N SER A 81 -4.25 7.94 -10.14
CA SER A 81 -5.40 8.36 -10.95
C SER A 81 -6.70 8.30 -10.16
N LEU A 82 -7.71 9.09 -10.55
CA LEU A 82 -9.02 9.08 -9.90
C LEU A 82 -9.62 7.66 -9.77
N ARG A 83 -9.48 6.84 -10.82
CA ARG A 83 -9.93 5.44 -10.81
C ARG A 83 -9.22 4.62 -9.72
N HIS A 84 -7.91 4.77 -9.58
CA HIS A 84 -7.16 4.11 -8.52
C HIS A 84 -7.52 4.64 -7.13
N SER A 85 -7.75 5.96 -6.99
CA SER A 85 -8.18 6.55 -5.72
C SER A 85 -9.54 6.03 -5.27
N LEU A 86 -10.50 5.87 -6.20
CA LEU A 86 -11.82 5.30 -5.89
C LEU A 86 -11.72 3.83 -5.49
N TYR A 87 -10.91 3.04 -6.22
CA TYR A 87 -10.61 1.66 -5.86
C TYR A 87 -9.98 1.56 -4.47
N LEU A 88 -8.97 2.39 -4.17
CA LEU A 88 -8.33 2.44 -2.86
C LEU A 88 -9.32 2.81 -1.75
N GLY A 89 -10.21 3.78 -2.00
CA GLY A 89 -11.25 4.15 -1.05
C GLY A 89 -12.17 2.99 -0.70
N LYS A 90 -12.60 2.21 -1.72
CA LYS A 90 -13.41 0.99 -1.54
C LYS A 90 -12.67 -0.03 -0.68
N GLU A 91 -11.43 -0.37 -1.04
CA GLU A 91 -10.68 -1.42 -0.34
C GLU A 91 -10.28 -1.01 1.09
N LEU A 92 -9.94 0.26 1.31
CA LEU A 92 -9.67 0.78 2.66
C LEU A 92 -10.92 0.74 3.55
N HIS A 93 -12.09 1.09 3.03
CA HIS A 93 -13.35 0.96 3.78
C HIS A 93 -13.69 -0.50 4.07
N LYS A 94 -13.48 -1.39 3.09
CA LYS A 94 -13.68 -2.84 3.29
C LYS A 94 -12.77 -3.36 4.42
N ALA A 95 -11.51 -2.92 4.47
CA ALA A 95 -10.58 -3.25 5.54
C ALA A 95 -11.02 -2.69 6.91
N GLU A 96 -11.50 -1.44 6.95
CA GLU A 96 -11.99 -0.82 8.19
C GLU A 96 -13.26 -1.52 8.72
N ILE A 97 -14.20 -1.86 7.85
CA ILE A 97 -15.39 -2.65 8.22
C ILE A 97 -14.97 -4.03 8.75
N ALA A 98 -14.03 -4.70 8.09
CA ALA A 98 -13.52 -5.99 8.54
C ALA A 98 -12.88 -5.89 9.94
N LEU A 99 -12.10 -4.84 10.21
CA LEU A 99 -11.56 -4.56 11.54
C LEU A 99 -12.66 -4.36 12.59
N ILE A 100 -13.67 -3.55 12.30
CA ILE A 100 -14.78 -3.26 13.22
C ILE A 100 -15.56 -4.54 13.54
N LEU A 101 -15.81 -5.37 12.54
CA LEU A 101 -16.59 -6.61 12.66
C LEU A 101 -15.76 -7.81 13.13
N GLY A 102 -14.46 -7.65 13.36
CA GLY A 102 -13.55 -8.75 13.69
C GLY A 102 -13.44 -9.82 12.59
N GLN A 103 -13.68 -9.45 11.34
CA GLN A 103 -13.65 -10.34 10.18
C GLN A 103 -12.28 -10.32 9.49
N LYS A 104 -11.98 -11.39 8.76
CA LYS A 104 -10.79 -11.44 7.91
C LYS A 104 -11.01 -10.59 6.65
N TYR A 105 -10.17 -9.58 6.45
CA TYR A 105 -10.13 -8.82 5.20
C TYR A 105 -9.46 -9.61 4.07
N ILE A 106 -10.00 -9.46 2.87
CA ILE A 106 -9.44 -9.97 1.61
C ILE A 106 -9.57 -8.83 0.59
N GLN A 107 -8.48 -8.49 -0.08
CA GLN A 107 -8.47 -7.54 -1.19
C GLN A 107 -8.93 -8.22 -2.48
N ASP A 108 -9.76 -7.55 -3.28
CA ASP A 108 -10.23 -8.05 -4.59
C ASP A 108 -9.33 -7.59 -5.75
#